data_AF-A0A9X1GFJ2-F1
#
_entry.id   AF-A0A9X1GFJ2-F1
#
_cell.length_a   1.000
_cell.length_b   1.000
_cell.length_c   1.000
_cell.angle_alpha   90.00
_cell.angle_beta   90.00
_cell.angle_gamma   90.00
#
_symmetry.space_group_name_H-M   'P 1'
#
loop_
_entity.id
_entity.type
_entity.pdbx_description
1 polymer ?
#
loop_
_entity_poly.entity_id
_entity_poly.type
_entity_poly.pdbx_seq_one_letter_code
_entity_poly.pdbx_strand_id
1 'polypeptide(L)' 'KVQDMSKQEGEVNLILRLLSKKFGEVPSQLKMQIEKLSLEQLEALTEVLLDFSNLGNLVVWLENLEAAEK' A
#
# COMPACT_ATOMS: atom_id res chain seq x y z
N LYS A 1 3.11 -15.35 -18.44
CA LYS A 1 3.23 -14.66 -17.13
C LYS A 1 2.49 -13.32 -17.21
N VAL A 2 1.16 -13.36 -17.38
CA VAL A 2 0.28 -12.16 -17.43
C VAL A 2 -0.62 -12.10 -16.18
N GLN A 3 -0.78 -13.22 -15.48
CA GLN A 3 -1.69 -13.37 -14.33
C GLN A 3 -1.25 -12.57 -13.09
N ASP A 4 0.06 -12.47 -12.84
CA ASP A 4 0.61 -11.80 -11.64
C ASP A 4 0.43 -10.27 -11.68
N MET A 5 0.57 -9.65 -12.85
CA MET A 5 0.40 -8.20 -13.00
C MET A 5 -1.04 -7.77 -12.75
N SER A 6 -2.01 -8.54 -13.25
CA SER A 6 -3.43 -8.26 -13.02
C SER A 6 -3.83 -8.40 -11.55
N LYS A 7 -3.18 -9.29 -10.79
CA LYS A 7 -3.42 -9.42 -9.35
C LYS A 7 -2.85 -8.22 -8.59
N GLN A 8 -1.62 -7.82 -8.89
CA GLN A 8 -0.96 -6.67 -8.26
C GLN A 8 -1.75 -5.36 -8.51
N GLU A 9 -2.17 -5.09 -9.74
CA GLU A 9 -2.99 -3.91 -10.07
C GLU A 9 -4.34 -3.91 -9.34
N GLY A 10 -4.93 -5.09 -9.16
CA GLY A 10 -6.17 -5.26 -8.40
C GLY A 10 -6.00 -4.92 -6.91
N GLU A 11 -4.92 -5.41 -6.30
CA GLU A 11 -4.59 -5.15 -4.89
C GLU A 11 -4.23 -3.69 -4.63
N VAL A 12 -3.42 -3.08 -5.50
CA VAL A 12 -3.12 -1.64 -5.44
C VAL A 12 -4.41 -0.82 -5.46
N ASN A 13 -5.29 -1.09 -6.43
CA ASN A 13 -6.57 -0.39 -6.53
C ASN A 13 -7.45 -0.57 -5.29
N LEU A 14 -7.46 -1.77 -4.69
CA LEU A 14 -8.19 -2.04 -3.47
C LEU A 14 -7.63 -1.24 -2.29
N ILE A 15 -6.31 -1.27 -2.09
CA ILE A 15 -5.62 -0.53 -1.02
C ILE A 15 -5.88 0.97 -1.16
N LEU A 16 -5.75 1.54 -2.37
CA LEU A 16 -6.00 2.97 -2.60
C LEU A 16 -7.45 3.36 -2.28
N ARG A 17 -8.42 2.52 -2.63
CA ARG A 17 -9.84 2.74 -2.27
C ARG A 17 -10.07 2.66 -0.76
N LEU A 18 -9.45 1.70 -0.07
CA LEU A 18 -9.58 1.55 1.38
C LEU A 18 -8.96 2.73 2.12
N LEU A 19 -7.75 3.15 1.73
CA LEU A 19 -7.10 4.34 2.25
C LEU A 19 -7.95 5.57 2.04
N SER A 20 -8.52 5.73 0.83
CA SER A 20 -9.34 6.90 0.55
C SER A 20 -10.63 6.91 1.36
N LYS A 21 -11.24 5.74 1.58
CA LYS A 21 -12.43 5.60 2.42
C LYS A 21 -12.15 5.86 3.90
N LYS A 22 -10.99 5.44 4.42
CA LYS A 22 -10.64 5.53 5.84
C LYS A 22 -10.08 6.90 6.22
N PHE A 23 -9.28 7.50 5.33
CA PHE A 23 -8.50 8.71 5.61
C PHE A 23 -8.79 9.89 4.69
N GLY A 24 -9.63 9.74 3.67
CA GLY A 24 -9.99 10.81 2.74
C GLY A 24 -9.08 10.87 1.52
N GLU A 25 -8.54 12.05 1.18
CA GLU A 25 -7.65 12.15 0.03
C GLU A 25 -6.29 11.50 0.31
N VAL A 26 -5.86 10.57 -0.55
CA VAL A 26 -4.54 9.95 -0.46
C VAL A 26 -3.56 10.76 -1.31
N PRO A 27 -2.46 11.28 -0.72
CA PRO A 27 -1.44 12.02 -1.47
C PRO A 27 -0.82 11.21 -2.60
N SER A 28 -0.57 11.84 -3.75
CA SER A 28 0.00 11.18 -4.93
C SER A 28 1.34 10.50 -4.65
N GLN A 29 2.16 11.06 -3.76
CA GLN A 29 3.44 10.44 -3.35
C GLN A 29 3.23 9.06 -2.72
N LEU A 30 2.22 8.89 -1.87
CA LEU A 30 1.91 7.59 -1.24
C LEU A 30 1.36 6.61 -2.27
N LYS A 31 0.54 7.08 -3.22
CA LYS A 31 0.05 6.24 -4.33
C LYS A 31 1.20 5.65 -5.14
N MET A 32 2.16 6.49 -5.53
CA MET A 32 3.34 6.06 -6.27
C MET A 32 4.22 5.08 -5.51
N GLN A 33 4.29 5.18 -4.17
CA GLN A 33 5.02 4.21 -3.37
C GLN A 33 4.29 2.86 -3.33
N ILE A 34 2.97 2.88 -3.11
CA ILE A 34 2.13 1.67 -3.09
C ILE A 34 2.17 0.93 -4.44
N GLU A 35 2.13 1.65 -5.55
CA GLU A 35 2.22 1.07 -6.91
C GLU A 35 3.53 0.33 -7.19
N LYS A 36 4.61 0.64 -6.44
CA LYS A 36 5.92 0.01 -6.57
C LYS A 36 6.10 -1.20 -5.65
N LEU A 37 5.18 -1.42 -4.72
CA LEU A 37 5.25 -2.56 -3.81
C LEU A 37 5.07 -3.86 -4.58
N SER A 38 5.82 -4.88 -4.15
CA SER A 38 5.60 -6.26 -4.57
C SER A 38 4.26 -6.79 -4.05
N LEU A 39 3.76 -7.86 -4.68
CA LEU A 39 2.54 -8.53 -4.26
C LEU A 39 2.57 -8.94 -2.76
N GLU A 40 3.70 -9.47 -2.28
CA GLU A 40 3.86 -9.87 -0.87
C GLU A 40 3.77 -8.67 0.08
N GLN A 41 4.35 -7.53 -0.31
CA GLN A 41 4.26 -6.29 0.46
C GLN A 41 2.82 -5.73 0.43
N LEU A 42 2.10 -5.84 -0.69
CA LEU A 42 0.70 -5.43 -0.78
C LEU A 42 -0.21 -6.29 0.09
N GLU A 43 -0.03 -7.62 0.08
CA GLU A 43 -0.76 -8.55 0.96
C GLU A 43 -0.50 -8.19 2.44
N ALA A 44 0.77 -8.00 2.84
CA ALA A 44 1.11 -7.57 4.19
C ALA A 44 0.53 -6.19 4.55
N LEU A 45 0.50 -5.25 3.61
CA LEU A 45 -0.11 -3.94 3.80
C LEU A 45 -1.60 -4.09 4.12
N THR A 46 -2.34 -4.96 3.43
CA THR A 46 -3.77 -5.16 3.69
C THR A 46 -4.07 -5.67 5.09
N GLU A 47 -3.19 -6.48 5.68
CA GLU A 47 -3.35 -6.99 7.04
C GLU A 47 -3.25 -5.86 8.06
N VAL A 48 -2.20 -5.03 7.96
CA VAL A 48 -1.94 -3.94 8.91
C VAL A 48 -2.76 -2.67 8.64
N LEU A 49 -3.31 -2.51 7.43
CA LEU A 49 -4.12 -1.35 7.03
C LEU A 49 -5.31 -1.13 7.98
N LEU A 50 -5.88 -2.22 8.50
CA LEU A 50 -7.02 -2.18 9.39
C LEU A 50 -6.65 -1.59 10.76
N ASP A 51 -5.41 -1.76 11.21
CA ASP A 51 -4.88 -1.23 12.47
C ASP A 51 -4.43 0.25 12.39
N PHE A 52 -4.25 0.78 11.18
CA PHE A 52 -3.83 2.18 11.01
C PHE A 52 -4.87 3.16 11.52
N SER A 53 -4.46 4.08 12.39
CA SER A 53 -5.32 5.13 12.93
C SER A 53 -5.27 6.42 12.09
N ASN A 54 -4.20 6.62 11.32
CA ASN A 54 -4.03 7.76 10.42
C ASN A 54 -3.02 7.44 9.29
N LEU A 55 -2.87 8.35 8.33
CA LEU A 55 -1.90 8.22 7.23
C LEU A 55 -0.44 8.20 7.69
N GLY A 56 -0.11 8.75 8.85
CA GLY A 56 1.24 8.68 9.42
C GLY A 56 1.68 7.25 9.73
N ASN A 57 0.75 6.36 10.11
CA ASN A 57 1.07 4.94 10.28
C ASN A 57 1.49 4.28 8.96
N LEU A 58 0.82 4.64 7.86
CA LEU A 58 1.18 4.17 6.52
C LEU A 58 2.56 4.69 6.09
N VAL A 59 2.86 5.97 6.33
CA VAL A 59 4.17 6.55 6.00
C VAL A 59 5.29 5.79 6.71
N VAL A 60 5.18 5.61 8.02
CA VAL A 60 6.18 4.87 8.82
C VAL A 60 6.33 3.43 8.33
N TRP A 61 5.23 2.76 7.97
CA TRP A 61 5.28 1.41 7.45
C TRP A 61 6.03 1.32 6.11
N LEU A 62 5.77 2.27 5.19
CA LEU A 62 6.47 2.34 3.90
C LEU A 62 7.97 2.63 4.07
N GLU A 63 8.33 3.56 4.97
CA GLU A 63 9.73 3.87 5.28
C GLU A 63 10.48 2.66 5.85
N ASN A 64 9.81 1.84 6.67
CA ASN A 64 10.38 0.61 7.23
C ASN A 64 10.64 -0.46 6.16
N LEU A 65 9.83 -0.52 5.09
CA LEU A 65 10.11 -1.41 3.96
C LEU A 65 11.36 -0.99 3.20
N GLU A 66 11.50 0.30 2.90
CA GLU A 66 12.69 0.84 2.20
C GLU A 66 13.98 0.64 3.01
N ALA A 67 13.89 0.64 4.34
CA ALA A 67 15.01 0.36 5.22
C ALA A 67 15.39 -1.13 5.27
N ALA A 68 14.44 -2.04 5.05
CA ALA A 68 14.67 -3.49 5.06
C ALA A 68 15.27 -4.02 3.75
N GLU A 69 15.13 -3.28 2.64
CA GLU A 69 15.70 -3.63 1.33
C GLU A 69 17.14 -3.08 1.12
N LYS A 70 17.68 -2.33 2.09
CA LYS A 70 19.08 -1.84 2.11
C LYS A 70 20.02 -2.77 2.87
#